data_AF-A0AAN6J317-F1
#
_entry.id   AF-A0AAN6J317-F1
#
_cell.length_a   1.000
_cell.length_b   1.000
_cell.length_c   1.000
_cell.angle_alpha   90.00
_cell.angle_beta   90.00
_cell.angle_gamma   90.00
#
_symmetry.space_group_name_H-M   'P 1'
#
loop_
_entity.id
_entity.type
_entity.pdbx_description
1 polymer ?
#
loop_
_entity_poly.entity_id
_entity_poly.type
_entity_poly.pdbx_seq_one_letter_code
_entity_poly.pdbx_strand_id
1 'polypeptide(L)'
;MAPKSTPFNMYIVDDDNEHKLAASVDHAKLAFFSDLAAAQPKGHTTPESSRSPKNSMTFGKGVADSKAIARIGTWIETNSIKDPQQLTLASLDIECFDDVILTYAATYVLRLKRELRGDDVRNAIHSYIHQGNLTCDEFVAIVEWLGFDRGLVKTVVHQTMFRACMGGIFVPKEMDLIEAYAKEVGMWEGMQQVGVEIWAKMEERDRRIAEAARATGARHGR
;
A
#
# COMPACT_ATOMS: atom_id res chain seq x y z
N MET A 1 -18.94 1.95 -38.03
CA MET A 1 -17.78 2.70 -37.49
C MET A 1 -17.76 2.49 -35.98
N ALA A 2 -16.66 2.01 -35.41
CA ALA A 2 -16.54 1.97 -33.95
C ALA A 2 -16.54 3.42 -33.42
N PRO A 3 -17.23 3.71 -32.30
CA PRO A 3 -17.19 5.04 -31.72
C PRO A 3 -15.74 5.42 -31.43
N LYS A 4 -15.33 6.65 -31.76
CA LYS A 4 -14.00 7.16 -31.44
C LYS A 4 -13.81 7.08 -29.93
N SER A 5 -12.78 6.33 -29.51
CA SER A 5 -12.27 6.33 -28.14
C SER A 5 -12.04 7.78 -27.71
N THR A 6 -12.59 8.15 -26.56
CA THR A 6 -12.36 9.47 -25.97
C THR A 6 -11.27 9.31 -24.93
N PRO A 7 -10.08 9.90 -25.13
CA PRO A 7 -9.02 9.82 -24.14
C PRO A 7 -9.45 10.57 -22.87
N PHE A 8 -9.09 9.99 -21.73
CA PHE A 8 -9.28 10.53 -20.40
C PHE A 8 -7.90 10.70 -19.75
N ASN A 9 -7.59 11.94 -19.39
CA ASN A 9 -6.27 12.31 -18.90
C ASN A 9 -6.21 12.29 -17.37
N MET A 10 -5.15 11.71 -16.82
CA MET A 10 -4.86 11.70 -15.38
C MET A 10 -3.65 12.57 -15.13
N TYR A 11 -3.83 13.64 -14.37
CA TYR A 11 -2.79 14.59 -14.01
C TYR A 11 -2.43 14.47 -12.53
N ILE A 12 -1.19 14.80 -12.19
CA ILE A 12 -0.72 14.99 -10.81
C ILE A 12 -0.16 16.40 -10.69
N VAL A 13 -0.49 17.07 -9.58
CA VAL A 13 0.10 18.36 -9.22
C VAL A 13 1.44 18.11 -8.55
N ASP A 14 2.51 18.68 -9.11
CA ASP A 14 3.86 18.54 -8.58
C ASP A 14 4.22 19.62 -7.54
N ASP A 15 5.50 19.68 -7.17
CA ASP A 15 6.03 20.63 -6.20
C ASP A 15 5.92 22.10 -6.63
N ASP A 16 5.93 22.35 -7.94
CA ASP A 16 5.83 23.67 -8.55
C ASP A 16 4.37 24.10 -8.81
N ASN A 17 3.41 23.30 -8.32
CA ASN A 17 1.98 23.40 -8.63
C ASN A 17 1.65 23.25 -10.13
N GLU A 18 2.52 22.60 -10.89
CA GLU A 18 2.27 22.30 -12.29
C GLU A 18 1.48 21.00 -12.45
N HIS A 19 0.60 20.99 -13.45
CA HIS A 19 -0.20 19.81 -13.79
C HIS A 19 0.62 18.92 -14.73
N LYS A 20 1.19 17.83 -14.21
CA LYS A 20 1.93 16.85 -15.02
C LYS A 20 1.01 15.71 -15.44
N LEU A 21 1.00 15.40 -16.74
CA LEU A 21 0.25 14.27 -17.28
C LEU A 21 0.92 12.96 -16.85
N ALA A 22 0.23 12.15 -16.07
CA ALA A 22 0.72 10.84 -15.63
C ALA A 22 0.24 9.71 -16.55
N ALA A 23 -1.00 9.79 -17.06
CA ALA A 23 -1.55 8.78 -17.96
C ALA A 23 -2.69 9.33 -18.83
N SER A 24 -2.88 8.73 -20.01
CA SER A 24 -4.03 8.96 -20.88
C SER A 24 -4.64 7.61 -21.26
N VAL A 25 -5.90 7.39 -20.90
CA VAL A 25 -6.60 6.10 -21.04
C VAL A 25 -7.95 6.33 -21.71
N ASP A 26 -8.43 5.40 -22.53
CA ASP A 26 -9.79 5.39 -23.04
C ASP A 26 -10.80 5.49 -21.89
N HIS A 27 -11.68 6.48 -21.97
CA HIS A 27 -12.62 6.77 -20.89
C HIS A 27 -13.55 5.58 -20.60
N ALA A 28 -13.96 4.80 -21.61
CA ALA A 28 -14.84 3.67 -21.39
C ALA A 28 -14.11 2.53 -20.68
N LYS A 29 -12.84 2.28 -21.01
CA LYS A 29 -11.98 1.38 -20.23
C LYS A 29 -11.82 1.89 -18.80
N LEU A 30 -11.40 3.14 -18.62
CA LEU A 30 -11.18 3.69 -17.29
C LEU A 30 -12.45 3.59 -16.43
N ALA A 31 -13.62 3.97 -16.95
CA ALA A 31 -14.90 3.83 -16.25
C ALA A 31 -15.32 2.36 -16.01
N PHE A 32 -14.85 1.41 -16.80
CA PHE A 32 -15.07 -0.01 -16.54
C PHE A 32 -14.24 -0.50 -15.35
N PHE A 33 -12.97 -0.08 -15.24
CA PHE A 33 -12.04 -0.54 -14.20
C PHE A 33 -12.09 0.29 -12.90
N SER A 34 -12.52 1.56 -12.96
CA SER A 34 -12.51 2.52 -11.86
C SER A 34 -13.90 3.06 -11.54
N ASP A 35 -14.34 2.88 -10.29
CA ASP A 35 -15.60 3.46 -9.81
C ASP A 35 -15.52 4.99 -9.71
N LEU A 36 -14.32 5.55 -9.52
CA LEU A 36 -14.10 7.00 -9.53
C LEU A 36 -14.41 7.59 -10.91
N ALA A 37 -13.91 6.97 -11.97
CA ALA A 37 -14.16 7.41 -13.33
C ALA A 37 -15.59 7.12 -13.78
N ALA A 38 -16.18 5.99 -13.36
CA ALA A 38 -17.58 5.67 -13.63
C ALA A 38 -18.55 6.72 -13.05
N ALA A 39 -18.20 7.30 -11.90
CA ALA A 39 -18.98 8.35 -11.25
C ALA A 39 -18.84 9.73 -11.90
N GLN A 40 -17.88 9.92 -12.83
CA GLN A 40 -17.73 11.19 -13.52
C GLN A 40 -18.76 11.31 -14.66
N PRO A 41 -19.65 12.31 -14.63
CA PRO A 41 -20.62 12.50 -15.70
C PRO A 41 -19.89 12.82 -17.01
N LYS A 42 -20.32 12.15 -18.11
CA LYS A 42 -19.84 12.45 -19.46
C LYS A 42 -20.15 13.91 -19.80
N GLY A 43 -19.12 14.77 -19.74
CA GLY A 43 -19.24 16.18 -20.08
C GLY A 43 -19.88 17.00 -18.96
N HIS A 44 -19.05 17.64 -18.15
CA HIS A 44 -19.52 18.75 -17.33
C HIS A 44 -19.97 19.90 -18.25
N THR A 45 -21.21 20.37 -18.05
CA THR A 45 -21.78 21.61 -18.60
C THR A 45 -21.27 22.87 -17.90
N THR A 46 -20.38 22.74 -16.91
CA THR A 46 -19.74 23.88 -16.24
C THR A 46 -18.62 24.46 -17.12
N PRO A 47 -18.45 25.79 -17.13
CA PRO A 47 -17.35 26.46 -17.83
C PRO A 47 -16.01 25.84 -17.45
N GLU A 48 -15.11 25.71 -18.42
CA GLU A 48 -13.76 25.18 -18.20
C GLU A 48 -13.05 25.97 -17.11
N SER A 49 -12.90 25.35 -15.94
CA SER A 49 -11.86 25.74 -15.00
C SER A 49 -10.55 25.22 -15.58
N SER A 50 -9.55 26.09 -15.75
CA SER A 50 -8.19 25.67 -16.14
C SER A 50 -7.60 24.63 -15.19
N ARG A 51 -8.16 24.51 -13.97
CA ARG A 51 -7.77 23.53 -12.95
C ARG A 51 -8.46 22.18 -13.07
N SER A 52 -9.46 22.02 -13.96
CA SER A 52 -10.16 20.74 -14.16
C SER A 52 -10.64 20.59 -15.61
N PRO A 53 -9.73 20.25 -16.54
CA PRO A 53 -10.07 20.01 -17.93
C PRO A 53 -11.17 18.96 -18.10
N LYS A 54 -12.03 19.08 -19.12
CA LYS A 54 -13.00 18.04 -19.46
C LYS A 54 -12.29 16.72 -19.76
N ASN A 55 -12.91 15.60 -19.38
CA ASN A 55 -12.32 14.25 -19.51
C ASN A 55 -10.95 14.14 -18.84
N SER A 56 -10.83 14.69 -17.63
CA SER A 56 -9.62 14.53 -16.85
C SER A 56 -9.90 14.41 -15.37
N MET A 57 -8.93 13.84 -14.66
CA MET A 57 -8.83 13.90 -13.21
C MET A 57 -7.47 14.47 -12.85
N THR A 58 -7.42 15.26 -11.78
CA THR A 58 -6.19 15.83 -11.26
C THR A 58 -6.05 15.42 -9.80
N PHE A 59 -4.94 14.79 -9.47
CA PHE A 59 -4.57 14.44 -8.10
C PHE A 59 -3.71 15.55 -7.50
N GLY A 60 -4.08 15.99 -6.31
CA GLY A 60 -3.28 16.96 -5.57
C GLY A 60 -1.89 16.42 -5.23
N LYS A 61 -0.98 17.32 -4.90
CA LYS A 61 0.37 16.98 -4.44
C LYS A 61 0.31 15.98 -3.27
N GLY A 62 1.13 14.92 -3.36
CA GLY A 62 1.22 13.87 -2.35
C GLY A 62 0.02 12.91 -2.28
N VAL A 63 -0.98 13.04 -3.16
CA VAL A 63 -2.15 12.14 -3.17
C VAL A 63 -1.87 10.84 -3.93
N ALA A 64 -1.07 10.92 -4.98
CA ALA A 64 -0.68 9.77 -5.80
C ALA A 64 0.72 9.97 -6.36
N ASP A 65 1.41 8.87 -6.62
CA ASP A 65 2.68 8.87 -7.36
C ASP A 65 2.45 8.81 -8.87
N SER A 66 3.23 9.58 -9.64
CA SER A 66 3.06 9.68 -11.09
C SER A 66 3.43 8.40 -11.82
N LYS A 67 4.46 7.71 -11.36
CA LYS A 67 4.90 6.45 -11.97
C LYS A 67 3.87 5.35 -11.69
N ALA A 68 3.33 5.30 -10.49
CA ALA A 68 2.24 4.40 -10.10
C ALA A 68 0.96 4.62 -10.92
N ILE A 69 0.53 5.88 -11.11
CA ILE A 69 -0.62 6.20 -11.98
C ILE A 69 -0.35 5.79 -13.44
N ALA A 70 0.85 6.04 -13.95
CA ALA A 70 1.25 5.62 -15.30
C ALA A 70 1.21 4.09 -15.48
N ARG A 71 1.66 3.33 -14.48
CA ARG A 71 1.60 1.86 -14.47
C ARG A 71 0.18 1.35 -14.51
N ILE A 72 -0.68 1.89 -13.64
CA ILE A 72 -2.10 1.51 -13.63
C ILE A 72 -2.77 1.90 -14.96
N GLY A 73 -2.46 3.08 -15.51
CA GLY A 73 -2.97 3.51 -16.82
C GLY A 73 -2.58 2.54 -17.94
N THR A 74 -1.32 2.12 -17.97
CA THR A 74 -0.81 1.13 -18.93
C THR A 74 -1.50 -0.23 -18.77
N TRP A 75 -1.68 -0.68 -17.53
CA TRP A 75 -2.43 -1.90 -17.24
C TRP A 75 -3.88 -1.80 -17.73
N ILE A 76 -4.59 -0.70 -17.46
CA ILE A 76 -5.97 -0.52 -17.96
C ILE A 76 -6.01 -0.56 -19.50
N GLU A 77 -5.06 0.09 -20.16
CA GLU A 77 -5.03 0.13 -21.63
C GLU A 77 -4.75 -1.23 -22.27
N THR A 78 -3.87 -2.01 -21.66
CA THR A 78 -3.51 -3.33 -22.19
C THR A 78 -4.53 -4.40 -21.85
N ASN A 79 -5.38 -4.17 -20.84
CA ASN A 79 -6.37 -5.12 -20.35
C ASN A 79 -7.69 -5.07 -21.15
N SER A 80 -8.35 -6.22 -21.26
CA SER A 80 -9.58 -6.39 -22.03
C SER A 80 -10.80 -6.14 -21.16
N ILE A 81 -11.73 -5.29 -21.61
CA ILE A 81 -13.03 -5.14 -20.93
C ILE A 81 -13.93 -6.37 -21.08
N LYS A 82 -13.66 -7.25 -22.05
CA LYS A 82 -14.46 -8.47 -22.28
C LYS A 82 -14.00 -9.64 -21.43
N ASP A 83 -12.72 -9.65 -21.08
CA ASP A 83 -12.08 -10.68 -20.29
C ASP A 83 -11.01 -10.04 -19.39
N PRO A 84 -11.46 -9.29 -18.36
CA PRO A 84 -10.57 -8.47 -17.55
C PRO A 84 -9.71 -9.35 -16.65
N GLN A 85 -8.40 -9.17 -16.74
CA GLN A 85 -7.45 -9.81 -15.85
C GLN A 85 -7.26 -8.99 -14.57
N GLN A 86 -6.95 -9.64 -13.46
CA GLN A 86 -6.57 -8.95 -12.23
C GLN A 86 -5.19 -8.30 -12.37
N LEU A 87 -4.98 -7.23 -11.62
CA LEU A 87 -3.66 -6.64 -11.46
C LEU A 87 -2.75 -7.62 -10.71
N THR A 88 -1.62 -7.95 -11.31
CA THR A 88 -0.60 -8.83 -10.71
C THR A 88 0.75 -8.15 -10.76
N LEU A 89 1.69 -8.59 -9.91
CA LEU A 89 3.05 -8.06 -9.95
C LEU A 89 3.71 -8.24 -11.33
N ALA A 90 3.45 -9.35 -12.02
CA ALA A 90 4.02 -9.62 -13.34
C ALA A 90 3.51 -8.65 -14.43
N SER A 91 2.32 -8.06 -14.23
CA SER A 91 1.78 -7.04 -15.12
C SER A 91 2.29 -5.63 -14.83
N LEU A 92 3.07 -5.48 -13.76
CA LEU A 92 3.58 -4.21 -13.27
C LEU A 92 5.10 -4.19 -13.47
N ASP A 93 5.58 -3.16 -14.16
CA ASP A 93 7.02 -2.91 -14.33
C ASP A 93 7.61 -2.36 -13.00
N ILE A 94 7.71 -3.24 -12.01
CA ILE A 94 8.16 -2.96 -10.64
C ILE A 94 9.68 -3.02 -10.59
N GLU A 95 10.33 -1.94 -10.11
CA GLU A 95 11.78 -1.89 -9.98
C GLU A 95 12.23 -2.07 -8.52
N CYS A 96 11.43 -1.59 -7.56
CA CYS A 96 11.73 -1.67 -6.13
C CYS A 96 10.48 -1.93 -5.29
N PHE A 97 10.65 -2.13 -3.99
CA PHE A 97 9.52 -2.38 -3.09
C PHE A 97 8.58 -1.17 -2.96
N ASP A 98 9.12 0.04 -2.95
CA ASP A 98 8.32 1.28 -2.91
C ASP A 98 7.36 1.38 -4.10
N ASP A 99 7.79 0.94 -5.29
CA ASP A 99 6.91 0.88 -6.46
C ASP A 99 5.68 0.00 -6.21
N VAL A 100 5.82 -1.09 -5.44
CA VAL A 100 4.69 -1.97 -5.08
C VAL A 100 3.72 -1.23 -4.16
N ILE A 101 4.24 -0.54 -3.14
CA ILE A 101 3.46 0.27 -2.19
C ILE A 101 2.69 1.36 -2.94
N LEU A 102 3.40 2.17 -3.73
CA LEU A 102 2.85 3.31 -4.45
C LEU A 102 1.83 2.85 -5.49
N THR A 103 2.08 1.74 -6.18
CA THR A 103 1.11 1.15 -7.12
C THR A 103 -0.13 0.68 -6.38
N TYR A 104 0.01 0.01 -5.23
CA TYR A 104 -1.13 -0.39 -4.41
C TYR A 104 -1.93 0.81 -3.88
N ALA A 105 -1.27 1.90 -3.52
CA ALA A 105 -1.94 3.16 -3.14
C ALA A 105 -2.70 3.78 -4.33
N ALA A 106 -2.09 3.81 -5.51
CA ALA A 106 -2.73 4.29 -6.73
C ALA A 106 -4.01 3.52 -7.08
N THR A 107 -4.05 2.20 -6.83
CA THR A 107 -5.30 1.43 -7.02
C THR A 107 -6.45 1.90 -6.13
N TYR A 108 -6.14 2.36 -4.92
CA TYR A 108 -7.13 2.91 -4.00
C TYR A 108 -7.58 4.31 -4.41
N VAL A 109 -6.63 5.17 -4.76
CA VAL A 109 -6.90 6.55 -5.21
C VAL A 109 -7.78 6.55 -6.46
N LEU A 110 -7.48 5.67 -7.42
CA LEU A 110 -8.30 5.48 -8.62
C LEU A 110 -9.60 4.72 -8.35
N ARG A 111 -9.81 4.20 -7.14
CA ARG A 111 -10.95 3.34 -6.77
C ARG A 111 -11.15 2.23 -7.80
N LEU A 112 -10.06 1.51 -8.10
CA LEU A 112 -10.17 0.31 -8.92
C LEU A 112 -11.11 -0.68 -8.23
N LYS A 113 -11.96 -1.30 -9.03
CA LYS A 113 -12.90 -2.31 -8.54
C LYS A 113 -12.16 -3.41 -7.80
N ARG A 114 -12.71 -3.84 -6.66
CA ARG A 114 -12.03 -4.74 -5.72
C ARG A 114 -11.61 -6.04 -6.39
N GLU A 115 -12.47 -6.59 -7.23
CA GLU A 115 -12.25 -7.83 -7.97
C GLU A 115 -11.15 -7.73 -9.04
N LEU A 116 -10.74 -6.51 -9.43
CA LEU A 116 -9.72 -6.26 -10.46
C LEU A 116 -8.39 -5.74 -9.88
N ARG A 117 -8.44 -5.08 -8.72
CA ARG A 117 -7.28 -4.55 -8.00
C ARG A 117 -6.21 -5.59 -7.68
N GLY A 118 -6.59 -6.87 -7.61
CA GLY A 118 -5.71 -8.00 -7.36
C GLY A 118 -5.27 -8.07 -5.89
N ASP A 119 -5.49 -9.24 -5.26
CA ASP A 119 -4.94 -9.51 -3.93
C ASP A 119 -3.43 -9.74 -3.97
N ASP A 120 -2.86 -10.01 -5.16
CA ASP A 120 -1.45 -10.32 -5.36
C ASP A 120 -0.52 -9.18 -4.90
N VAL A 121 -0.79 -7.94 -5.33
CA VAL A 121 0.00 -6.76 -4.94
C VAL A 121 -0.05 -6.54 -3.42
N ARG A 122 -1.24 -6.70 -2.82
CA ARG A 122 -1.42 -6.60 -1.36
C ARG A 122 -0.66 -7.70 -0.62
N ASN A 123 -0.72 -8.92 -1.13
CA ASN A 123 -0.06 -10.10 -0.54
C ASN A 123 1.45 -10.01 -0.63
N ALA A 124 1.99 -9.39 -1.68
CA ALA A 124 3.40 -9.11 -1.82
C ALA A 124 3.89 -8.17 -0.70
N ILE A 125 3.19 -7.07 -0.47
CA ILE A 125 3.48 -6.13 0.63
C ILE A 125 3.40 -6.85 1.97
N HIS A 126 2.33 -7.60 2.21
CA HIS A 126 2.15 -8.37 3.43
C HIS A 126 3.29 -9.37 3.67
N SER A 127 3.71 -10.09 2.63
CA SER A 127 4.79 -11.08 2.72
C SER A 127 6.13 -10.41 2.98
N TYR A 128 6.41 -9.27 2.35
CA TYR A 128 7.64 -8.50 2.57
C TYR A 128 7.75 -8.00 4.02
N ILE A 129 6.66 -7.47 4.58
CA ILE A 129 6.62 -7.04 6.00
C ILE A 129 7.02 -8.20 6.94
N HIS A 130 6.64 -9.44 6.63
CA HIS A 130 6.98 -10.61 7.45
C HIS A 130 8.45 -11.05 7.30
N GLN A 131 9.10 -10.78 6.17
CA GLN A 131 10.55 -10.98 6.01
C GLN A 131 11.34 -10.04 6.93
N GLY A 132 10.77 -8.86 7.20
CA GLY A 132 11.00 -8.00 8.37
C GLY A 132 12.40 -7.41 8.50
N ASN A 133 12.95 -7.00 7.36
CA ASN A 133 14.13 -6.15 7.27
C ASN A 133 13.74 -4.78 6.66
N LEU A 134 12.63 -4.21 7.14
CA LEU A 134 12.17 -2.92 6.63
C LEU A 134 13.16 -1.82 6.99
N THR A 135 13.47 -0.96 6.02
CA THR A 135 14.09 0.34 6.29
C THR A 135 13.06 1.29 6.91
N CYS A 136 13.52 2.41 7.44
CA CYS A 136 12.64 3.49 7.91
C CYS A 136 11.80 4.04 6.75
N ASP A 137 12.39 4.22 5.57
CA ASP A 137 11.67 4.72 4.39
C ASP A 137 10.54 3.79 3.98
N GLU A 138 10.76 2.47 3.98
CA GLU A 138 9.71 1.48 3.67
C GLU A 138 8.62 1.45 4.74
N PHE A 139 8.98 1.61 6.01
CA PHE A 139 8.03 1.73 7.11
C PHE A 139 7.14 2.97 6.95
N VAL A 140 7.76 4.13 6.70
CA VAL A 140 7.06 5.40 6.46
C VAL A 140 6.15 5.26 5.24
N ALA A 141 6.65 4.69 4.15
CA ALA A 141 5.88 4.51 2.92
C ALA A 141 4.61 3.68 3.17
N ILE A 142 4.70 2.59 3.94
CA ILE A 142 3.52 1.78 4.30
C ILE A 142 2.54 2.59 5.16
N VAL A 143 3.04 3.30 6.18
CA VAL A 143 2.18 4.03 7.13
C VAL A 143 1.46 5.19 6.45
N GLU A 144 2.16 5.97 5.62
CA GLU A 144 1.61 7.16 4.98
C GLU A 144 0.73 6.81 3.77
N TRP A 145 1.25 6.01 2.83
CA TRP A 145 0.54 5.73 1.58
C TRP A 145 -0.57 4.69 1.74
N LEU A 146 -0.43 3.76 2.69
CA LEU A 146 -1.38 2.66 2.90
C LEU A 146 -2.27 2.85 4.11
N GLY A 147 -2.41 4.09 4.62
CA GLY A 147 -3.31 4.41 5.74
C GLY A 147 -4.77 3.96 5.53
N PHE A 148 -5.21 3.81 4.28
CA PHE A 148 -6.52 3.25 3.95
C PHE A 148 -6.63 1.74 4.24
N ASP A 149 -5.53 0.98 4.20
CA ASP A 149 -5.47 -0.44 4.55
C ASP A 149 -4.92 -0.61 5.97
N ARG A 150 -5.83 -0.44 6.94
CA ARG A 150 -5.53 -0.62 8.36
C ARG A 150 -4.95 -2.00 8.69
N GLY A 151 -5.20 -3.01 7.85
CA GLY A 151 -4.64 -4.35 8.02
C GLY A 151 -3.14 -4.34 7.80
N LEU A 152 -2.66 -3.79 6.69
CA LEU A 152 -1.23 -3.68 6.40
C LEU A 152 -0.51 -2.76 7.40
N VAL A 153 -1.11 -1.61 7.74
CA VAL A 153 -0.55 -0.70 8.76
C VAL A 153 -0.42 -1.38 10.12
N LYS A 154 -1.43 -2.15 10.53
CA LYS A 154 -1.35 -2.93 11.77
C LYS A 154 -0.24 -3.98 11.69
N THR A 155 -0.14 -4.69 10.57
CA THR A 155 0.87 -5.74 10.37
C THR A 155 2.28 -5.17 10.43
N VAL A 156 2.56 -4.01 9.79
CA VAL A 156 3.90 -3.40 9.83
C VAL A 156 4.29 -3.00 11.24
N VAL A 157 3.37 -2.35 11.98
CA VAL A 157 3.60 -1.99 13.38
C VAL A 157 3.87 -3.24 14.24
N HIS A 158 3.05 -4.28 14.10
CA HIS A 158 3.21 -5.50 14.88
C HIS A 158 4.54 -6.20 14.58
N GLN A 159 4.93 -6.30 13.31
CA GLN A 159 6.17 -6.98 12.95
C GLN A 159 7.41 -6.21 13.39
N THR A 160 7.42 -4.89 13.24
CA THR A 160 8.50 -4.03 13.75
C THR A 160 8.66 -4.22 15.27
N MET A 161 7.56 -4.13 16.03
CA MET A 161 7.61 -4.28 17.48
C MET A 161 7.95 -5.70 17.92
N PHE A 162 7.45 -6.71 17.22
CA PHE A 162 7.79 -8.11 17.50
C PHE A 162 9.29 -8.35 17.41
N ARG A 163 9.91 -7.82 16.35
CA ARG A 163 11.36 -7.90 16.13
C ARG A 163 12.17 -7.12 17.15
N ALA A 164 11.72 -5.92 17.51
CA ALA A 164 12.32 -5.16 18.60
C ALA A 164 12.28 -5.94 19.93
N CYS A 165 11.15 -6.60 20.24
CA CYS A 165 11.00 -7.41 21.46
C CYS A 165 11.86 -8.68 21.45
N MET A 166 12.03 -9.32 20.29
CA MET A 166 12.93 -10.47 20.13
C MET A 166 14.40 -10.12 20.44
N GLY A 167 14.80 -8.86 20.22
CA GLY A 167 16.12 -8.36 20.56
C GLY A 167 17.25 -8.93 19.70
N GLY A 168 18.49 -8.53 20.01
CA GLY A 168 19.70 -9.00 19.34
C GLY A 168 19.69 -8.74 17.82
N ILE A 169 20.01 -9.76 17.04
CA ILE A 169 20.10 -9.68 15.57
C ILE A 169 18.76 -9.41 14.87
N PHE A 170 17.64 -9.55 15.58
CA PHE A 170 16.30 -9.39 15.02
C PHE A 170 15.82 -7.94 15.05
N VAL A 171 16.43 -7.08 15.89
CA VAL A 171 16.06 -5.67 15.97
C VAL A 171 16.21 -5.02 14.59
N PRO A 172 15.19 -4.30 14.08
CA PRO A 172 15.31 -3.57 12.83
C PRO A 172 16.54 -2.68 12.84
N LYS A 173 17.32 -2.70 11.76
CA LYS A 173 18.60 -1.95 11.69
C LYS A 173 18.41 -0.45 11.91
N GLU A 174 17.28 0.08 11.46
CA GLU A 174 16.93 1.50 11.52
C GLU A 174 15.87 1.77 12.60
N MET A 175 15.82 0.95 13.65
CA MET A 175 14.82 1.09 14.71
C MET A 175 14.80 2.49 15.33
N ASP A 176 15.95 3.13 15.51
CA ASP A 176 16.04 4.49 16.06
C ASP A 176 15.36 5.53 15.14
N LEU A 177 15.48 5.37 13.81
CA LEU A 177 14.83 6.24 12.83
C LEU A 177 13.32 6.00 12.78
N ILE A 178 12.91 4.71 12.81
CA ILE A 178 11.50 4.32 12.88
C ILE A 178 10.84 4.88 14.14
N GLU A 179 11.52 4.81 15.29
CA GLU A 179 11.06 5.38 16.55
C GLU A 179 10.94 6.91 16.47
N ALA A 180 11.94 7.59 15.90
CA ALA A 180 11.92 9.04 15.73
C ALA A 180 10.71 9.49 14.89
N TYR A 181 10.50 8.86 13.74
CA TYR A 181 9.32 9.10 12.90
C TYR A 181 8.01 8.77 13.64
N ALA A 182 7.93 7.61 14.29
CA ALA A 182 6.73 7.21 15.02
C ALA A 182 6.34 8.19 16.14
N LYS A 183 7.34 8.82 16.78
CA LYS A 183 7.12 9.90 17.76
C LYS A 183 6.64 11.17 17.09
N GLU A 184 7.25 11.56 15.98
CA GLU A 184 6.87 12.74 15.19
C GLU A 184 5.39 12.69 14.76
N VAL A 185 4.94 11.54 14.24
CA VAL A 185 3.55 11.35 13.77
C VAL A 185 2.59 10.88 14.88
N GLY A 186 3.05 10.83 16.14
CA GLY A 186 2.22 10.54 17.30
C GLY A 186 1.70 9.10 17.41
N MET A 187 2.35 8.13 16.75
CA MET A 187 1.95 6.70 16.80
C MET A 187 2.77 5.86 17.78
N TRP A 188 3.87 6.41 18.31
CA TRP A 188 4.83 5.67 19.14
C TRP A 188 4.20 5.03 20.37
N GLU A 189 3.34 5.74 21.12
CA GLU A 189 2.68 5.18 22.31
C GLU A 189 1.85 3.93 21.97
N GLY A 190 1.14 3.96 20.83
CA GLY A 190 0.40 2.81 20.33
C GLY A 190 1.31 1.64 19.94
N MET A 191 2.48 1.93 19.35
CA MET A 191 3.47 0.91 19.04
C MET A 191 4.07 0.29 20.32
N GLN A 192 4.38 1.10 21.33
CA GLN A 192 4.86 0.61 22.62
C GLN A 192 3.86 -0.33 23.30
N GLN A 193 2.57 0.01 23.24
CA GLN A 193 1.51 -0.86 23.76
C GLN A 193 1.48 -2.22 23.06
N VAL A 194 1.66 -2.25 21.74
CA VAL A 194 1.82 -3.50 20.98
C VAL A 194 3.05 -4.28 21.47
N GLY A 195 4.17 -3.60 21.73
CA GLY A 195 5.36 -4.21 22.32
C GLY A 195 5.09 -4.86 23.69
N VAL A 196 4.37 -4.19 24.59
CA VAL A 196 3.98 -4.72 25.91
C VAL A 196 3.14 -6.01 25.75
N GLU A 197 2.17 -6.01 24.83
CA GLU A 197 1.34 -7.18 24.56
C GLU A 197 2.15 -8.36 24.00
N ILE A 198 3.16 -8.07 23.17
CA ILE A 198 4.05 -9.09 22.60
C ILE A 198 4.91 -9.69 23.71
N TRP A 199 5.54 -8.86 24.55
CA TRP A 199 6.34 -9.32 25.68
C TRP A 199 5.55 -10.23 26.62
N ALA A 200 4.34 -9.83 27.01
CA ALA A 200 3.48 -10.65 27.86
C ALA A 200 3.18 -12.03 27.24
N LYS A 201 2.96 -12.10 25.92
CA LYS A 201 2.76 -13.37 25.20
C LYS A 201 4.02 -14.22 25.14
N MET A 202 5.20 -13.60 25.00
CA MET A 202 6.50 -14.28 24.99
C MET A 202 6.83 -14.85 26.37
N GLU A 203 6.66 -14.07 27.43
CA GLU A 203 6.85 -14.54 28.82
C GLU A 203 5.93 -15.72 29.15
N GLU A 204 4.66 -15.64 28.77
CA GLU A 204 3.70 -16.72 28.98
C GLU A 204 4.07 -17.99 28.20
N ARG A 205 4.61 -17.84 26.99
CA ARG A 205 5.13 -18.97 26.20
C ARG A 205 6.33 -19.60 26.91
N ASP A 206 7.28 -18.79 27.33
CA ASP A 206 8.53 -19.27 27.94
C ASP A 206 8.27 -19.93 29.30
N ARG A 207 7.31 -19.42 30.08
CA ARG A 207 6.81 -20.07 31.30
C ARG A 207 6.27 -21.46 31.00
N ARG A 208 5.38 -21.61 30.01
CA ARG A 208 4.79 -22.89 29.62
C ARG A 208 5.86 -23.88 29.14
N ILE A 209 6.86 -23.42 28.38
CA ILE A 209 7.98 -24.25 27.94
C ILE A 209 8.81 -24.73 29.15
N ALA A 210 9.12 -23.83 30.09
CA ALA A 210 9.89 -24.17 31.29
C ALA A 210 9.15 -25.14 32.23
N GLU A 211 7.82 -25.03 32.35
CA GLU A 211 6.99 -25.97 33.10
C GLU A 211 6.95 -27.35 32.43
N ALA A 212 6.76 -27.40 31.11
CA ALA A 212 6.78 -28.64 30.34
C ALA A 212 8.13 -29.36 30.46
N ALA A 213 9.25 -28.62 30.34
CA ALA A 213 10.60 -29.16 30.49
C ALA A 213 10.88 -29.74 31.89
N ARG A 214 10.38 -29.07 32.94
CA ARG A 214 10.47 -29.58 34.33
C ARG A 214 9.68 -30.88 34.50
N ALA A 215 8.48 -30.97 33.91
CA ALA A 215 7.64 -32.16 33.99
C ALA A 215 8.24 -33.38 33.23
N THR A 216 8.89 -33.17 32.09
CA THR A 216 9.56 -34.24 31.32
C THR A 216 10.90 -34.65 31.92
N GLY A 217 11.69 -33.70 32.44
CA GLY A 217 12.93 -33.99 33.18
C GLY A 217 12.70 -34.83 34.45
N ALA A 218 11.60 -34.58 35.16
CA ALA A 218 11.20 -35.38 36.33
C ALA A 218 10.74 -36.82 36.00
N ARG A 219 10.36 -37.09 34.75
CA ARG A 219 9.94 -38.44 34.29
C ARG A 219 11.09 -39.34 33.82
N HIS A 220 12.24 -38.77 33.43
CA HIS A 220 13.41 -39.54 32.98
C HIS A 220 14.46 -39.80 34.08
N GLY A 221 14.26 -39.23 35.27
CA GLY A 221 15.12 -39.43 36.44
C GLY A 221 14.57 -40.42 37.47
N ARG A 222 13.63 -41.30 37.10
CA ARG A 222 13.10 -42.38 37.93
C ARG A 222 13.30 -43.72 37.25
#